data_AF-A0A661LA63-F1
#
_entry.id   AF-A0A661LA63-F1
#
_cell.length_a   1.000
_cell.length_b   1.000
_cell.length_c   1.000
_cell.angle_alpha   90.00
_cell.angle_beta   90.00
_cell.angle_gamma   90.00
#
_symmetry.space_group_name_H-M   'P 1'
#
loop_
_entity.id
_entity.type
_entity.pdbx_description
1 polymer ?
#
loop_
_entity_poly.entity_id
_entity_poly.type
_entity_poly.pdbx_seq_one_letter_code
_entity_poly.pdbx_strand_id
1 'polypeptide(L)'
;MTTELREIQSMEDAKRLSAAILSSLNTGDISFNPYRGSLFVHPDGTITFMGKVLRPEQISDHLARHVWENRKKLNKEIRKWKLVGPHIVNCGC
;
A
#
# COMPACT_ATOMS: atom_id res chain seq x y z
N MET A 1 1.15 -4.27 16.78
CA MET A 1 2.32 -3.40 16.56
C MET A 1 2.03 -2.54 15.34
N THR A 2 1.81 -1.24 15.52
CA THR A 2 1.67 -0.28 14.42
C THR A 2 3.00 -0.19 13.69
N THR A 3 3.11 -0.84 12.54
CA THR A 3 4.28 -0.72 11.66
C THR A 3 4.36 0.75 11.24
N GLU A 4 5.30 1.51 11.81
CA GLU A 4 5.52 2.89 11.38
C GLU A 4 5.79 2.88 9.87
N LEU A 5 4.95 3.57 9.11
CA LEU A 5 5.14 3.74 7.68
C LEU A 5 6.41 4.55 7.44
N ARG A 6 7.48 3.87 7.02
CA ARG A 6 8.78 4.46 6.66
C ARG A 6 8.88 4.63 5.15
N GLU A 7 9.71 5.57 4.72
CA GLU A 7 9.96 5.77 3.29
C GLU A 7 10.64 4.56 2.67
N ILE A 8 10.30 4.25 1.42
CA ILE A 8 10.90 3.18 0.64
C ILE A 8 12.26 3.66 0.13
N GLN A 9 13.34 3.21 0.78
CA GLN A 9 14.72 3.54 0.40
C GLN A 9 15.42 2.36 -0.31
N SER A 10 14.97 1.14 -0.03
CA SER A 10 15.51 -0.10 -0.57
C SER A 10 14.41 -1.05 -1.09
N MET A 11 14.84 -2.10 -1.79
CA MET A 11 13.94 -3.21 -2.17
C MET A 11 13.42 -3.96 -0.94
N GLU A 12 14.18 -4.00 0.16
CA GLU A 12 13.73 -4.59 1.42
C GLU A 12 12.56 -3.80 2.02
N ASP A 13 12.62 -2.47 1.97
CA ASP A 13 11.51 -1.61 2.40
C ASP A 13 10.27 -1.82 1.54
N ALA A 14 10.46 -1.99 0.23
CA ALA A 14 9.37 -2.30 -0.69
C ALA A 14 8.69 -3.65 -0.36
N LYS A 15 9.48 -4.67 0.01
CA LYS A 15 8.96 -5.96 0.48
C LYS A 15 8.20 -5.83 1.80
N ARG A 16 8.74 -5.08 2.77
CA ARG A 16 8.08 -4.82 4.06
C ARG A 16 6.75 -4.11 3.87
N LEU A 17 6.71 -3.09 3.01
CA LEU A 17 5.47 -2.36 2.71
C LEU A 17 4.45 -3.27 2.02
N SER A 18 4.90 -4.10 1.07
CA SER A 18 4.04 -5.07 0.40
C SER A 18 3.43 -6.05 1.40
N ALA A 19 4.24 -6.60 2.31
CA ALA A 19 3.76 -7.49 3.36
C ALA A 19 2.75 -6.79 4.29
N ALA A 20 2.98 -5.52 4.65
CA ALA A 20 2.04 -4.74 5.44
C ALA A 20 0.70 -4.53 4.71
N ILE A 21 0.73 -4.23 3.41
CA ILE A 21 -0.46 -4.10 2.56
C ILE A 21 -1.24 -5.42 2.56
N LEU A 22 -0.57 -6.55 2.31
CA LEU A 22 -1.23 -7.86 2.27
C LEU A 22 -1.79 -8.29 3.63
N SER A 23 -1.05 -8.02 4.71
CA SER A 23 -1.53 -8.27 6.07
C SER A 23 -2.81 -7.48 6.37
N SER A 24 -2.87 -6.21 5.96
CA SER A 24 -4.05 -5.36 6.14
C SER A 24 -5.30 -5.85 5.40
N LEU A 25 -5.12 -6.62 4.31
CA LEU A 25 -6.25 -7.23 3.59
C LEU A 25 -6.85 -8.41 4.36
N ASN A 26 -6.01 -9.21 5.03
CA ASN A 26 -6.46 -10.41 5.74
C ASN A 26 -7.13 -10.09 7.08
N THR A 27 -6.73 -9.01 7.76
CA THR A 27 -7.29 -8.66 9.07
C THR A 27 -8.60 -7.89 8.99
N GLY A 28 -9.04 -7.49 7.78
CA GLY A 28 -10.16 -6.57 7.59
C GLY A 28 -9.89 -5.16 8.15
N ASP A 29 -8.69 -4.94 8.71
CA ASP A 29 -8.27 -3.71 9.35
C ASP A 29 -7.65 -2.77 8.31
N ILE A 30 -8.52 -2.35 7.37
CA ILE A 30 -8.20 -1.40 6.30
C ILE A 30 -8.13 0.04 6.86
N SER A 31 -8.14 0.20 8.18
CA SER A 31 -8.26 1.49 8.88
C SER A 31 -7.00 2.35 8.76
N PHE A 32 -5.85 1.80 8.33
CA PHE A 32 -4.55 2.50 8.39
C PHE A 32 -3.68 2.37 7.13
N ASN A 33 -4.28 2.20 5.94
CA ASN A 33 -3.52 2.11 4.71
C ASN A 33 -3.60 3.43 3.89
N PRO A 34 -2.51 4.22 3.77
CA PRO A 34 -2.50 5.44 2.96
C PRO A 34 -2.75 5.18 1.47
N TYR A 35 -2.74 3.91 1.04
CA TYR A 35 -2.97 3.50 -0.33
C TYR A 35 -4.37 2.93 -0.57
N ARG A 36 -5.30 3.06 0.40
CA ARG A 36 -6.67 2.53 0.31
C ARG A 36 -7.41 3.02 -0.94
N GLY A 37 -7.25 4.29 -1.33
CA GLY A 37 -7.83 4.82 -2.57
C GLY A 37 -7.21 4.26 -3.87
N SER A 38 -6.17 3.43 -3.75
CA SER A 38 -5.44 2.83 -4.87
C SER A 38 -5.34 1.31 -4.76
N LEU A 39 -6.05 0.68 -3.81
CA LEU A 39 -6.06 -0.76 -3.57
C LEU A 39 -7.50 -1.30 -3.62
N PHE A 40 -7.78 -2.20 -4.56
CA PHE A 40 -9.06 -2.89 -4.66
C PHE A 40 -8.82 -4.40 -4.63
N VAL A 41 -9.62 -5.13 -3.86
CA VAL A 41 -9.61 -6.59 -3.84
C VAL A 41 -10.86 -7.07 -4.56
N HIS A 42 -10.67 -7.92 -5.55
CA HIS A 42 -11.75 -8.52 -6.32
C HIS A 42 -12.20 -9.85 -5.68
N PRO A 43 -13.45 -10.30 -5.91
CA PRO A 43 -13.97 -11.55 -5.34
C PRO A 43 -13.19 -12.81 -5.72
N ASP A 44 -12.46 -12.77 -6.84
CA ASP A 44 -11.60 -13.85 -7.34
C ASP A 44 -10.21 -13.89 -6.65
N GLY A 45 -9.98 -13.00 -5.68
CA GLY A 45 -8.70 -12.86 -4.97
C GLY A 45 -7.67 -11.97 -5.67
N THR A 46 -7.98 -11.46 -6.86
CA THR A 46 -7.11 -10.52 -7.58
C THR A 46 -7.05 -9.19 -6.84
N ILE A 47 -5.86 -8.57 -6.78
CA ILE A 47 -5.70 -7.22 -6.24
C ILE A 47 -5.38 -6.23 -7.36
N THR A 48 -6.02 -5.07 -7.34
CA THR A 48 -5.63 -3.93 -8.15
C THR A 48 -4.91 -2.93 -7.26
N PHE A 49 -3.62 -2.73 -7.49
CA PHE A 49 -2.81 -1.76 -6.76
C PHE A 49 -2.23 -0.73 -7.71
N MET A 50 -2.55 0.55 -7.51
CA MET A 50 -2.11 1.66 -8.36
C MET A 50 -2.40 1.47 -9.87
N GLY A 51 -3.51 0.80 -10.20
CA GLY A 51 -3.91 0.51 -11.59
C GLY A 51 -3.28 -0.75 -12.18
N LYS A 52 -2.39 -1.44 -11.44
CA LYS A 52 -1.87 -2.76 -11.83
C LYS A 52 -2.71 -3.86 -11.21
N VAL A 53 -3.20 -4.76 -12.05
CA VAL A 53 -3.93 -5.96 -11.64
C VAL A 53 -2.91 -7.07 -11.36
N LEU A 54 -2.97 -7.68 -10.17
CA LEU A 54 -2.11 -8.76 -9.71
C LEU A 54 -2.98 -9.93 -9.25
N ARG A 55 -2.83 -11.07 -9.91
CA ARG A 55 -3.50 -12.33 -9.52
C ARG A 55 -2.89 -12.90 -8.24
N PRO A 56 -3.64 -13.65 -7.41
CA PRO A 56 -3.18 -14.21 -6.14
C PRO A 56 -1.76 -14.82 -6.19
N GLU A 57 -1.50 -15.63 -7.20
CA GLU A 57 -0.24 -16.35 -7.41
C GLU A 57 0.96 -15.45 -7.76
N GLN A 58 0.70 -14.20 -8.18
CA GLN A 58 1.73 -13.21 -8.55
C GLN A 58 1.98 -12.17 -7.46
N ILE A 59 1.10 -12.10 -6.45
CA ILE A 59 1.08 -10.99 -5.50
C ILE A 59 2.41 -10.85 -4.75
N SER A 60 2.97 -11.95 -4.23
CA SER A 60 4.20 -11.91 -3.42
C SER A 60 5.40 -11.34 -4.18
N ASP A 61 5.60 -11.79 -5.43
CA ASP A 61 6.79 -11.46 -6.21
C ASP A 61 6.64 -10.15 -6.99
N HIS A 62 5.43 -9.84 -7.45
CA HIS A 62 5.20 -8.69 -8.32
C HIS A 62 4.84 -7.42 -7.55
N LEU A 63 4.26 -7.53 -6.35
CA LEU A 63 3.85 -6.35 -5.57
C LEU A 63 5.07 -5.58 -5.07
N ALA A 64 6.08 -6.24 -4.51
CA ALA A 64 7.30 -5.58 -4.02
C ALA A 64 8.04 -4.85 -5.15
N ARG A 65 8.15 -5.48 -6.31
CA ARG A 65 8.72 -4.83 -7.50
C ARG A 65 7.91 -3.63 -7.94
N HIS A 66 6.57 -3.75 -7.96
CA HIS A 66 5.70 -2.66 -8.36
C HIS A 66 5.74 -1.48 -7.36
N VAL A 67 5.85 -1.76 -6.06
CA VAL A 67 6.08 -0.77 -5.00
C VAL A 67 7.42 -0.05 -5.23
N TRP A 68 8.49 -0.79 -5.54
CA TRP A 68 9.80 -0.20 -5.80
C TRP A 68 9.81 0.71 -7.04
N GLU A 69 9.18 0.27 -8.12
CA GLU A 69 9.03 1.05 -9.36
C GLU A 69 8.27 2.36 -9.10
N ASN A 70 7.28 2.34 -8.21
CA ASN A 70 6.44 3.50 -7.86
C ASN A 70 6.89 4.26 -6.60
N ARG A 71 8.05 3.94 -6.03
CA ARG A 71 8.51 4.46 -4.73
C ARG A 71 8.48 5.98 -4.58
N LYS A 72 8.75 6.73 -5.66
CA LYS A 72 8.70 8.22 -5.62
C LYS A 72 7.28 8.72 -5.30
N LYS A 73 6.27 8.17 -5.96
CA LYS A 73 4.86 8.51 -5.73
C LYS A 73 4.42 8.05 -4.34
N LEU A 74 4.76 6.81 -3.98
CA LEU A 74 4.42 6.23 -2.68
C LEU A 74 5.06 7.00 -1.50
N ASN A 75 6.33 7.40 -1.61
CA ASN A 75 7.01 8.21 -0.59
C ASN A 75 6.39 9.60 -0.47
N LYS A 76 5.91 10.21 -1.57
CA LYS A 76 5.17 11.48 -1.51
C LYS A 76 3.88 11.31 -0.70
N GLU A 77 3.15 10.22 -0.90
CA GLU A 77 1.94 9.91 -0.14
C GLU A 77 2.26 9.60 1.33
N ILE A 78 3.32 8.83 1.63
CA ILE A 78 3.78 8.58 3.01
C ILE A 78 4.09 9.90 3.73
N ARG A 79 4.84 10.81 3.07
CA ARG A 79 5.18 12.13 3.64
C ARG A 79 3.93 12.96 3.92
N LYS A 80 3.00 13.04 2.96
CA LYS A 80 1.72 13.71 3.17
C LYS A 80 0.99 13.12 4.37
N TRP A 81 0.88 11.79 4.41
CA TRP A 81 0.15 11.09 5.45
C TRP A 81 0.76 11.29 6.85
N LYS A 82 2.09 11.34 6.96
CA LYS A 82 2.80 11.73 8.20
C LYS A 82 2.48 13.16 8.65
N LEU A 83 2.20 14.08 7.72
CA LEU A 83 1.87 15.47 8.02
C LEU A 83 0.41 15.66 8.42
N VAL A 84 -0.53 14.94 7.79
CA VAL A 84 -1.98 15.09 8.03
C VAL A 84 -2.53 14.12 9.09
N GLY A 85 -1.81 13.04 9.40
CA GLY A 85 -2.28 11.98 10.28
C GLY A 85 -3.40 11.12 9.66
N PRO A 86 -3.82 10.04 10.35
CA PRO A 86 -4.82 9.08 9.85
C PRO A 86 -6.24 9.63 9.72
N HIS A 87 -6.50 10.86 10.17
CA HIS A 87 -7.85 11.39 10.36
C HIS A 87 -8.37 12.36 9.28
N ILE A 88 -7.59 12.66 8.23
CA ILE A 88 -8.06 13.55 7.17
C ILE A 88 -8.39 12.73 5.92
N VAL A 89 -9.65 12.30 5.82
CA VAL A 89 -10.28 12.07 4.52
C VAL A 89 -10.20 13.42 3.82
N ASN A 90 -9.42 13.51 2.76
CA ASN A 90 -9.38 14.70 1.92
C ASN A 90 -10.71 14.76 1.15
N CYS A 91 -11.75 15.24 1.82
CA CYS A 91 -12.99 15.68 1.20
C CYS A 91 -12.60 16.92 0.40
N GLY A 92 -12.17 16.73 -0.84
CA GLY A 92 -11.84 17.83 -1.73
C GLY A 92 -13.04 18.76 -1.84
N CYS A 93 -12.94 19.92 -1.19
CA CYS A 93 -13.75 21.11 -1.37
C CYS A 93 -12.79 22.29 -1.53
#